data_AF-A0A414YFK3-F1
#
_entry.id   AF-A0A414YFK3-F1
#
_cell.length_a   1.000
_cell.length_b   1.000
_cell.length_c   1.000
_cell.angle_alpha   90.00
_cell.angle_beta   90.00
_cell.angle_gamma   90.00
#
_symmetry.space_group_name_H-M   'P 1'
#
loop_
_entity.id
_entity.type
_entity.pdbx_description
1 polymer ?
#
loop_
_entity_poly.entity_id
_entity_poly.type
_entity_poly.pdbx_seq_one_letter_code
_entity_poly.pdbx_strand_id
1 'polypeptide(L)' 'METRKFTPSAPVAPALWPTTRSIRPAKRRFPNTVDEPRNIGYYLKPLLDITKRPDRDEILKTYLKENYV' A
#
# COMPACT_ATOMS: atom_id res chain seq x y z
N MET A 1 -44.95 -5.71 10.79
CA MET A 1 -43.71 -5.36 10.05
C MET A 1 -43.87 -5.91 8.64
N GLU A 2 -43.89 -5.05 7.61
CA GLU A 2 -43.94 -5.50 6.22
C GLU A 2 -42.56 -5.40 5.58
N THR A 3 -42.15 -6.46 4.88
CA THR A 3 -40.90 -6.54 4.11
C THR A 3 -41.18 -6.17 2.65
N ARG A 4 -40.83 -4.94 2.27
CA ARG A 4 -40.87 -4.50 0.86
C ARG A 4 -39.64 -5.04 0.12
N LYS A 5 -39.86 -5.88 -0.90
CA LYS A 5 -38.82 -6.37 -1.80
C LYS A 5 -38.54 -5.29 -2.84
N PHE A 6 -37.33 -4.73 -2.82
CA PHE A 6 -36.84 -3.83 -3.85
C PHE A 6 -36.23 -4.66 -4.98
N THR A 7 -36.92 -4.77 -6.11
CA THR A 7 -36.36 -5.32 -7.35
C THR A 7 -35.67 -4.19 -8.11
N PRO A 8 -34.33 -4.20 -8.22
CA PRO A 8 -33.64 -3.21 -9.03
C PRO A 8 -34.02 -3.39 -10.50
N SER A 9 -34.43 -2.32 -11.16
CA SER A 9 -34.88 -2.32 -12.57
C SER A 9 -33.74 -2.58 -13.58
N ALA A 10 -32.49 -2.61 -13.13
CA ALA A 10 -31.31 -2.79 -13.97
C ALA A 10 -30.35 -3.79 -13.31
N PRO A 11 -29.63 -4.62 -14.08
CA PRO A 11 -28.58 -5.46 -13.54
C PRO A 11 -27.58 -4.58 -12.80
N VAL A 12 -27.29 -4.93 -11.54
CA VAL A 12 -26.19 -4.33 -10.79
C VAL A 12 -24.92 -4.71 -11.54
N ALA A 13 -24.44 -3.81 -12.39
CA ALA A 13 -23.16 -3.99 -13.04
C ALA A 13 -22.11 -4.16 -11.93
N PRO A 14 -21.23 -5.18 -12.00
CA PRO A 14 -20.10 -5.25 -11.07
C PRO A 14 -19.36 -3.92 -11.15
N ALA A 15 -18.96 -3.37 -10.00
CA ALA A 15 -18.20 -2.13 -9.94
C ALA A 15 -16.99 -2.25 -10.86
N LEU A 16 -17.11 -1.68 -12.06
CA LEU A 16 -16.06 -1.72 -13.06
C LEU A 16 -14.99 -0.77 -12.51
N TRP A 17 -13.93 -1.33 -11.93
CA TRP A 17 -12.74 -0.56 -11.60
C TRP A 17 -12.40 0.28 -12.82
N PRO A 18 -12.19 1.60 -12.68
CA PRO A 18 -11.85 2.42 -13.82
C PRO A 18 -10.66 1.75 -14.49
N THR A 19 -10.86 1.28 -15.74
CA THR A 19 -9.79 0.74 -16.57
C THR A 19 -8.64 1.70 -16.41
N THR A 20 -7.52 1.21 -15.90
CA THR A 20 -6.35 2.00 -15.54
C THR A 20 -6.01 2.88 -16.73
N ARG A 21 -6.56 4.10 -16.78
CA ARG A 21 -6.05 5.14 -17.66
C ARG A 21 -4.58 5.13 -17.34
N SER A 22 -3.74 4.93 -18.35
CA SER A 22 -2.30 5.03 -18.18
C SER A 22 -2.05 6.35 -17.45
N ILE A 23 -1.84 6.26 -16.13
CA ILE A 23 -1.47 7.38 -15.29
C ILE A 23 -0.04 7.58 -15.71
N ARG A 24 0.14 8.35 -16.79
CA ARG A 24 1.47 8.84 -17.14
C ARG A 24 1.92 9.56 -15.89
N PRO A 25 3.02 9.15 -15.23
CA PRO A 25 3.51 9.86 -14.07
C PRO A 25 3.63 11.31 -14.51
N ALA A 26 2.97 12.21 -13.75
CA ALA A 26 3.01 13.63 -14.07
C ALA A 26 4.49 13.99 -14.25
N LYS A 27 4.85 14.54 -15.43
CA LYS A 27 6.22 14.98 -15.70
C LYS A 27 6.68 15.77 -14.47
N ARG A 28 7.84 15.36 -13.94
CA ARG A 28 8.51 15.89 -12.75
C ARG A 28 8.24 17.40 -12.65
N ARG A 29 7.34 17.81 -11.74
CA ARG A 29 6.86 19.20 -11.66
C ARG A 29 8.02 20.15 -11.32
N PHE A 30 8.95 19.71 -10.48
CA PHE A 30 10.17 20.44 -10.14
C PHE A 30 11.29 19.44 -9.76
N PRO A 31 12.51 19.58 -10.30
CA PRO A 31 13.62 18.73 -9.91
C PRO A 31 14.10 19.06 -8.48
N ASN A 32 14.39 18.03 -7.68
CA ASN A 32 14.97 18.11 -6.34
C ASN A 32 14.03 18.71 -5.27
N THR A 33 12.73 18.44 -5.38
CA THR A 33 11.78 18.80 -4.32
C THR A 33 11.83 17.74 -3.20
N VAL A 34 11.55 18.13 -1.95
CA VAL A 34 11.51 17.19 -0.80
C VAL A 34 10.51 16.06 -1.04
N ASP A 35 9.40 16.37 -1.71
CA ASP A 35 8.33 15.42 -2.07
C ASP A 35 8.60 14.62 -3.36
N GLU A 36 9.84 14.65 -3.87
CA GLU A 36 10.18 13.86 -5.05
C GLU A 36 10.10 12.35 -4.73
N PRO A 37 9.34 11.56 -5.51
CA PRO A 37 9.28 10.12 -5.31
C PRO A 37 10.67 9.53 -5.50
N ARG A 38 11.20 8.88 -4.45
CA ARG A 38 12.52 8.24 -4.46
C ARG A 38 12.41 6.80 -4.91
N ASN A 39 13.50 6.28 -5.46
CA ASN A 39 13.63 4.85 -5.74
C ASN A 39 13.40 4.05 -4.45
N ILE A 40 12.74 2.89 -4.55
CA ILE A 40 12.44 1.99 -3.42
C ILE A 40 13.69 1.71 -2.56
N GLY A 41 14.86 1.59 -3.20
CA GLY A 41 16.13 1.37 -2.50
C GLY A 41 16.49 2.44 -1.47
N TYR A 42 16.04 3.69 -1.65
CA TYR A 42 16.22 4.75 -0.66
C TYR A 42 15.57 4.40 0.68
N TYR A 43 14.34 3.89 0.64
CA TYR A 43 13.57 3.54 1.83
C TYR A 43 14.02 2.21 2.45
N LEU A 44 14.58 1.31 1.63
CA LEU A 44 15.08 0.01 2.09
C LEU A 44 16.48 0.07 2.68
N LYS A 45 17.27 1.10 2.34
CA LYS A 45 18.66 1.23 2.80
C LYS A 45 18.85 1.13 4.33
N PRO A 46 17.99 1.74 5.17
CA PRO A 46 18.08 1.59 6.62
C PRO A 46 17.80 0.17 7.15
N LEU A 47 17.12 -0.67 6.35
CA LEU A 47 16.76 -2.02 6.76
C LEU A 47 17.91 -3.01 6.66
N LEU A 48 18.95 -2.73 5.87
CA LEU A 48 20.08 -3.64 5.66
C LEU A 48 20.82 -3.99 6.96
N ASP A 49 20.91 -3.04 7.88
CA ASP A 49 21.62 -3.16 9.15
C ASP A 49 20.68 -3.11 10.35
N ILE A 50 19.39 -3.41 10.15
CA ILE A 50 18.36 -3.26 11.18
C ILE A 50 18.64 -4.15 12.41
N THR A 51 19.24 -5.32 12.22
CA THR A 51 19.60 -6.26 13.29
C THR A 51 20.81 -5.82 14.12
N LYS A 52 21.62 -4.88 13.62
CA LYS A 52 22.72 -4.29 14.41
C LYS A 52 22.22 -3.36 15.52
N ARG A 53 20.92 -3.02 15.50
CA ARG A 53 20.27 -2.17 16.48
C ARG A 53 19.53 -3.05 17.48
N PRO A 54 19.94 -3.10 18.76
CA PRO A 54 19.38 -4.05 19.73
C PRO A 54 17.88 -3.82 19.98
N ASP A 55 17.41 -2.57 19.93
CA ASP A 55 16.00 -2.20 20.05
C ASP A 55 15.14 -2.77 18.92
N ARG A 56 15.68 -2.85 17.70
CA ARG A 56 14.96 -3.34 16.52
C ARG A 56 15.07 -4.85 16.35
N ASP A 57 16.21 -5.43 16.73
CA ASP A 57 16.45 -6.86 16.66
C ASP A 57 15.47 -7.64 17.56
N GLU A 58 15.23 -7.17 18.79
CA GLU A 58 14.28 -7.81 19.70
C GLU A 58 12.84 -7.80 19.14
N ILE A 59 12.39 -6.66 18.60
CA ILE A 59 11.07 -6.51 17.96
C ILE A 59 10.93 -7.43 16.75
N LEU A 60 11.99 -7.57 15.93
CA LEU A 60 11.96 -8.45 14.77
C LEU A 60 11.87 -9.92 15.19
N LYS A 61 12.60 -10.31 16.24
CA LYS A 61 12.55 -11.67 16.79
C LYS A 61 11.18 -12.00 17.37
N THR A 62 10.56 -11.09 18.12
CA THR A 62 9.21 -11.30 18.66
C THR A 62 8.20 -11.44 17.53
N TYR A 63 8.21 -10.53 16.55
CA TYR A 63 7.32 -10.58 15.40
C TYR A 63 7.44 -11.88 14.60
N LEU A 64 8.66 -12.32 14.30
CA LEU A 64 8.89 -13.56 13.56
C LEU A 64 8.48 -14.79 14.39
N LYS A 65 8.70 -14.78 15.70
CA LYS A 65 8.25 -15.87 16.58
C LYS A 65 6.72 -15.95 16.67
N GLU A 66 6.01 -14.82 16.64
CA GLU A 66 4.55 -14.79 16.71
C GLU A 66 3.88 -15.25 15.42
N ASN A 67 4.47 -14.94 14.26
CA ASN A 67 3.84 -15.19 12.96
C ASN A 67 4.24 -16.52 12.29
N TYR A 68 5.30 -17.17 12.76
CA TYR A 68 5.81 -18.43 12.20
C TYR A 68 5.72 -19.63 13.17
N VAL A 69 4.81 -19.58 14.14
CA VAL A 69 4.43 -20.73 15.01
C VAL A 69 3.28 -21.51 14.39
#